data_AF-A0A0C5BTR5-F1
#
_entry.id   AF-A0A0C5BTR5-F1
#
_cell.length_a   1.000
_cell.length_b   1.000
_cell.length_c   1.000
_cell.angle_alpha   90.00
_cell.angle_beta   90.00
_cell.angle_gamma   90.00
#
_symmetry.space_group_name_H-M   'P 1'
#
loop_
_entity.id
_entity.type
_entity.pdbx_description
1 polymer ?
#
loop_
_entity_poly.entity_id
_entity_poly.type
_entity_poly.pdbx_seq_one_letter_code
_entity_poly.pdbx_strand_id
1 'polypeptide(L)' 'MIIMQCSISECKSKAIQTVKISFRETRNLCKEHLKLFQNKDKEHMTFFTKASELK' A
#
# COMPACT_ATOMS: atom_id res chain seq x y z
N MET A 1 -16.46 -11.65 6.95
CA MET A 1 -16.30 -12.23 5.60
C MET A 1 -15.49 -11.23 4.79
N ILE A 2 -14.19 -11.49 4.54
CA ILE A 2 -13.33 -10.53 3.81
C ILE A 2 -13.69 -10.58 2.32
N ILE A 3 -13.75 -9.39 1.74
CA ILE A 3 -14.41 -8.95 0.52
C ILE A 3 -13.67 -9.40 -0.75
N MET A 4 -14.46 -9.71 -1.78
CA MET A 4 -14.18 -9.73 -3.22
C MET A 4 -12.69 -9.60 -3.62
N GLN A 5 -12.07 -10.72 -4.01
CA GLN A 5 -10.76 -10.68 -4.65
C GLN A 5 -10.92 -10.16 -6.08
N CYS A 6 -10.51 -8.91 -6.36
CA CYS A 6 -10.28 -8.53 -7.76
C CYS A 6 -9.20 -9.48 -8.32
N SER A 7 -9.35 -9.89 -9.58
CA SER A 7 -8.24 -10.52 -10.29
C SER A 7 -7.19 -9.47 -10.66
N ILE A 8 -5.92 -9.85 -10.80
CA ILE A 8 -4.83 -8.94 -11.20
C ILE A 8 -5.19 -8.18 -12.49
N SER A 9 -5.77 -8.88 -13.47
CA SER A 9 -6.23 -8.30 -14.73
C SER A 9 -7.34 -7.27 -14.53
N GLU A 10 -8.28 -7.54 -13.63
CA GLU A 10 -9.38 -6.61 -13.32
C GLU A 10 -8.86 -5.35 -12.63
N CYS A 11 -7.92 -5.52 -11.70
CA CYS A 11 -7.27 -4.39 -11.03
C CYS A 11 -6.39 -3.57 -11.96
N LYS A 12 -5.79 -4.16 -13.00
CA LYS A 12 -5.05 -3.42 -14.03
C LYS A 12 -5.97 -2.53 -14.86
N SER A 13 -7.16 -3.03 -15.24
CA SER A 13 -8.14 -2.27 -16.02
C SER A 13 -8.87 -1.21 -15.20
N LYS A 14 -9.13 -1.47 -13.91
CA LYS A 14 -9.84 -0.57 -12.98
C LYS A 14 -8.89 0.26 -12.11
N ALA A 15 -7.61 0.33 -12.46
CA ALA A 15 -6.62 1.06 -11.69
C ALA A 15 -6.94 2.55 -11.69
N ILE A 16 -6.94 3.16 -10.51
CA ILE A 16 -7.19 4.59 -10.34
C ILE A 16 -5.92 5.35 -9.93
N GLN A 17 -4.93 4.64 -9.36
CA GLN A 17 -3.72 5.26 -8.86
C GLN A 17 -2.52 4.32 -8.93
N THR A 18 -1.38 4.85 -9.35
CA THR A 18 -0.07 4.20 -9.24
C THR A 18 0.54 4.54 -7.89
N VAL A 19 0.82 3.54 -7.06
CA VAL A 19 1.50 3.72 -5.77
C VAL A 19 2.87 3.06 -5.78
N LYS A 20 3.79 3.60 -4.98
CA LYS A 20 5.09 2.99 -4.73
C LYS A 20 4.98 2.01 -3.56
N ILE A 21 5.05 0.71 -3.84
CA ILE A 21 4.97 -0.33 -2.81
C ILE A 21 6.33 -0.51 -2.12
N SER A 22 7.42 -0.29 -2.86
CA SER A 22 8.78 -0.46 -2.33
C SER A 22 9.75 0.45 -3.04
N PHE A 23 10.98 0.55 -2.55
CA PHE A 23 12.00 1.43 -3.12
C PHE A 23 12.16 1.28 -4.64
N ARG A 24 11.99 0.06 -5.17
CA ARG A 24 12.15 -0.29 -6.59
C ARG A 24 10.87 -0.72 -7.30
N GLU A 25 9.72 -0.79 -6.63
CA GLU A 25 8.49 -1.29 -7.24
C GLU A 25 7.32 -0.29 -7.08
N THR A 26 6.67 -0.01 -8.21
CA THR A 26 5.43 0.75 -8.30
C THR A 26 4.33 -0.11 -8.90
N ARG A 27 3.10 -0.02 -8.37
CA ARG A 27 1.95 -0.81 -8.80
C ARG A 27 0.72 0.06 -9.00
N ASN A 28 -0.09 -0.32 -9.98
CA ASN A 28 -1.38 0.31 -10.25
C ASN A 28 -2.46 -0.36 -9.40
N LEU A 29 -3.12 0.40 -8.54
CA LEU A 29 -4.15 -0.09 -7.62
C LEU A 29 -5.54 0.42 -8.03
N CYS A 30 -6.53 -0.47 -7.93
CA CYS A 30 -7.94 -0.08 -7.97
C CYS A 30 -8.36 0.54 -6.63
N LYS A 31 -9.55 1.14 -6.59
CA LYS A 31 -10.08 1.84 -5.40
C LYS A 31 -10.05 1.00 -4.12
N GLU A 32 -10.40 -0.28 -4.21
CA GLU A 32 -10.43 -1.18 -3.04
C GLU A 32 -9.03 -1.51 -2.54
N HIS A 33 -8.11 -1.88 -3.44
CA HIS A 33 -6.73 -2.19 -3.08
C HIS A 33 -5.97 -0.95 -2.58
N LEU A 34 -6.29 0.23 -3.10
CA LEU A 34 -5.74 1.48 -2.61
C LEU A 34 -6.11 1.72 -1.14
N LYS A 35 -7.37 1.45 -0.76
CA LYS A 35 -7.83 1.59 0.63
C LYS A 35 -7.12 0.62 1.58
N LEU A 36 -6.89 -0.63 1.14
CA LEU A 36 -6.13 -1.61 1.90
C LEU A 36 -4.66 -1.19 2.06
N PHE A 37 -4.04 -0.72 0.99
CA PHE A 37 -2.66 -0.24 1.01
C PHE A 37 -2.48 0.93 2.00
N GLN A 38 -3.37 1.92 1.96
CA GLN A 38 -3.32 3.08 2.88
C GLN A 38 -3.55 2.71 4.35
N ASN A 39 -4.39 1.71 4.63
CA ASN A 39 -4.59 1.24 6.00
C ASN A 39 -3.36 0.47 6.52
N LYS A 40 -2.70 -0.31 5.67
CA LYS A 40 -1.50 -1.08 6.04
C LYS A 40 -0.32 -0.17 6.43
N ASP A 41 -0.16 0.95 5.74
CA ASP A 41 0.87 1.94 6.04
C ASP A 41 0.66 2.58 7.42
N LYS A 42 -0.60 2.76 7.84
CA LYS A 42 -0.95 3.28 9.17
C LYS A 42 -0.75 2.25 10.28
N GLU A 43 -1.00 0.98 10.02
CA GLU A 43 -0.92 -0.09 11.02
C GLU A 43 0.54 -0.46 11.34
N HIS A 44 1.45 -0.32 10.38
CA HIS A 44 2.88 -0.62 10.53
C HIS A 44 3.76 0.63 10.47
N MET A 45 3.28 1.76 10.98
CA MET A 45 4.10 2.97 11.05
C MET A 45 5.22 2.77 12.08
N THR A 46 6.40 2.37 11.63
CA THR A 46 7.58 2.25 12.48
C THR A 46 8.19 3.63 12.69
N PHE A 47 8.21 4.09 13.93
CA PHE A 47 8.91 5.31 14.32
C PHE A 47 10.41 5.04 14.29
N PHE A 48 11.07 5.52 13.23
CA PHE A 48 12.53 5.52 13.16
C PHE A 48 13.06 6.74 13.90
N THR A 49 13.65 6.53 15.07
CA THR A 49 14.42 7.56 15.77
C THR A 49 15.90 7.38 15.43
N LYS A 50 16.63 8.48 15.23
CA LYS A 50 18.07 8.39 15.00
C LYS A 50 18.75 7.89 16.27
N ALA A 51 19.75 7.02 16.11
CA ALA A 51 20.55 6.53 17.24
C ALA A 51 21.19 7.68 18.05
N SER A 52 21.55 8.78 17.39
CA SER A 52 22.09 9.99 18.02
C SER A 52 21.10 10.71 18.95
N GLU A 53 19.80 10.42 18.84
CA GLU A 53 18.75 11.03 19.65
C GLU A 53 18.32 10.13 20.84
N LEU A 54 18.83 8.89 20.90
CA LEU A 54 18.72 8.02 22.06
C LEU A 54 19.83 8.40 23.04
N LYS A 55 19.45 9.16 24.08
CA LYS A 55 20.36 9.71 25.10
C LYS A 55 20.55 8.75 26.27
#